data_AF-A0AAV8VDN9-F1
#
_entry.id   AF-A0AAV8VDN9-F1
#
_cell.length_a   1.000
_cell.length_b   1.000
_cell.length_c   1.000
_cell.angle_alpha   90.00
_cell.angle_beta   90.00
_cell.angle_gamma   90.00
#
_symmetry.space_group_name_H-M   'P 1'
#
loop_
_entity.id
_entity.type
_entity.pdbx_description
1 polymer ?
#
loop_
_entity_poly.entity_id
_entity_poly.type
_entity_poly.pdbx_seq_one_letter_code
_entity_poly.pdbx_strand_id
1 'polypeptide(L)'
;MSFQIVRNKDGWILNESEQVVLRDVENQTDVWIDMNVIHFNERNVPYFTIEDNGTQVVTPLTFLNIDNDETETGTIQGSEENDENLSPTLQSIHQRFARKKWENLCRTYKNCKDLKSKTGRGPTRFKFFEKLDEILGGAPTNCSPHSLDVCRSQANKDSEKQSTQEDSESGINTAHLQAP
;
A
#
# COMPACT_ATOMS: atom_id res chain seq x y z
N MET A 1 0.78 23.05 -30.64
CA MET A 1 1.30 21.86 -29.95
C MET A 1 0.44 21.57 -28.74
N SER A 2 -0.28 20.45 -28.79
CA SER A 2 -1.05 19.92 -27.67
C SER A 2 -0.50 18.56 -27.28
N PHE A 3 -0.30 18.36 -25.98
CA PHE A 3 0.28 17.13 -25.45
C PHE A 3 -0.65 16.47 -24.45
N GLN A 4 -0.62 15.15 -24.45
CA GLN A 4 -1.36 14.29 -23.54
C GLN A 4 -0.38 13.47 -22.71
N ILE A 5 -0.45 13.57 -21.37
CA ILE A 5 0.24 12.61 -20.52
C ILE A 5 -0.55 11.32 -20.53
N VAL A 6 0.14 10.24 -20.88
CA VAL A 6 -0.46 8.92 -20.96
C VAL A 6 -0.42 8.26 -19.59
N ARG A 7 -1.57 7.73 -19.18
CA ARG A 7 -1.71 7.00 -17.92
C ARG A 7 -2.66 5.82 -18.10
N ASN A 8 -2.55 4.87 -17.19
CA ASN A 8 -3.46 3.75 -17.05
C ASN A 8 -4.28 3.92 -15.75
N LYS A 9 -5.19 2.98 -15.45
CA LYS A 9 -6.02 2.99 -14.23
C LYS A 9 -5.18 2.91 -12.95
N ASP A 10 -3.96 2.39 -13.06
CA ASP A 10 -3.00 2.23 -11.98
C ASP A 10 -2.08 3.44 -11.78
N GLY A 11 -2.09 4.42 -12.68
CA GLY A 11 -1.31 5.65 -12.61
C GLY A 11 -0.49 5.93 -13.87
N TRP A 12 0.62 6.65 -13.69
CA TRP A 12 1.49 7.08 -14.78
C TRP A 12 2.24 5.89 -15.40
N ILE A 13 2.39 5.91 -16.72
CA ILE A 13 3.23 4.94 -17.43
C ILE A 13 4.67 5.45 -17.37
N LEU A 14 5.55 4.68 -16.72
CA LEU A 14 6.95 5.01 -16.51
C LEU A 14 7.86 4.01 -17.22
N ASN A 15 8.97 4.49 -17.80
CA ASN A 15 10.03 3.62 -18.32
C ASN A 15 11.03 3.21 -17.22
N GLU A 16 12.11 2.51 -17.58
CA GLU A 16 13.16 2.07 -16.65
C GLU A 16 13.92 3.22 -15.98
N SER A 17 13.92 4.39 -16.62
CA SER A 17 14.54 5.62 -16.13
C SER A 17 13.57 6.53 -15.36
N GLU A 18 12.38 6.03 -14.99
CA GLU A 18 11.34 6.79 -14.30
C GLU A 18 10.81 8.02 -15.09
N GLN A 19 10.91 7.97 -16.42
CA GLN A 19 10.35 8.99 -17.31
C GLN A 19 8.90 8.67 -17.64
N VAL A 20 8.07 9.70 -17.76
CA VAL A 20 6.67 9.59 -18.20
C VAL A 20 6.57 9.72 -19.71
N VAL A 21 5.58 9.08 -20.32
CA VAL A 21 5.29 9.24 -21.75
C VAL A 21 4.26 10.34 -21.99
N LEU A 22 4.63 11.30 -22.84
CA LEU A 22 3.77 12.30 -23.43
C LEU A 22 3.47 11.91 -24.87
N ARG A 23 2.20 12.00 -25.27
CA ARG A 23 1.77 11.90 -26.66
C ARG A 23 1.59 13.30 -27.24
N ASP A 24 2.31 13.58 -28.31
CA ASP A 24 2.03 14.73 -29.17
C ASP A 24 0.78 14.42 -30.00
N VAL A 25 -0.29 15.16 -29.77
CA VAL A 25 -1.58 14.95 -30.43
C VAL A 25 -1.53 15.33 -31.90
N GLU A 26 -0.72 16.33 -32.26
CA GLU A 26 -0.62 16.85 -33.63
C GLU A 26 0.20 15.90 -34.51
N ASN A 27 1.32 15.40 -33.96
CA ASN A 27 2.25 14.54 -34.71
C ASN A 27 2.00 13.04 -34.51
N GLN A 28 1.13 12.64 -33.59
CA GLN A 28 0.88 11.25 -33.20
C GLN A 28 2.17 10.50 -32.78
N THR A 29 3.08 11.22 -32.11
CA THR A 29 4.35 10.67 -31.64
C THR A 29 4.41 10.63 -30.13
N ASP A 30 5.04 9.59 -29.59
CA ASP A 30 5.25 9.42 -28.15
C ASP A 30 6.67 9.89 -27.76
N VAL A 31 6.76 10.69 -26.70
CA VAL A 31 7.99 11.32 -26.20
C VAL A 31 8.13 11.00 -24.71
N TRP A 32 9.32 10.57 -24.29
CA TRP A 32 9.63 10.32 -22.88
C TRP A 32 10.25 11.56 -22.25
N ILE A 33 9.72 12.00 -21.11
CA ILE A 33 10.24 13.14 -20.35
C ILE A 33 10.42 12.81 -18.87
N ASP A 34 11.38 13.47 -18.23
CA ASP A 34 11.58 13.32 -16.79
C ASP A 34 10.41 13.91 -16.01
N MET A 35 9.97 13.18 -14.98
CA MET A 35 8.80 13.59 -14.19
C MET A 35 9.01 14.92 -13.44
N ASN A 36 10.27 15.29 -13.18
CA ASN A 36 10.64 16.55 -12.56
C ASN A 36 10.36 17.79 -13.43
N VAL A 37 10.14 17.59 -14.73
CA VAL A 37 9.82 18.65 -15.70
C VAL A 37 8.32 18.96 -15.72
N ILE A 38 7.50 18.08 -15.14
CA ILE A 38 6.05 18.28 -15.03
C ILE A 38 5.75 19.03 -13.73
N HIS A 39 5.04 20.14 -13.88
CA HIS A 39 4.56 20.98 -12.79
C HIS A 39 3.03 20.98 -12.76
N PHE A 40 2.45 21.40 -11.64
CA PHE A 40 1.01 21.56 -11.47
C PHE A 40 0.71 22.99 -11.06
N ASN A 41 -0.26 23.62 -11.72
CA ASN A 41 -0.66 24.97 -11.36
C ASN A 41 -1.61 24.97 -10.14
N GLU A 42 -2.06 26.14 -9.71
CA GLU A 42 -3.00 26.32 -8.58
C GLU A 42 -4.34 25.57 -8.76
N ARG A 43 -4.68 25.20 -10.00
CA ARG A 43 -5.89 24.43 -10.35
C ARG A 43 -5.61 22.94 -10.50
N ASN A 44 -4.42 22.48 -10.12
CA ASN A 44 -3.98 21.09 -10.27
C ASN A 44 -3.99 20.60 -11.73
N VAL A 45 -3.81 21.52 -12.69
CA VAL A 45 -3.64 21.18 -14.11
C VAL A 45 -2.14 20.98 -14.37
N PRO A 46 -1.73 19.81 -14.91
CA PRO A 46 -0.33 19.58 -15.22
C PRO A 46 0.12 20.46 -16.40
N TYR A 47 1.36 20.90 -16.37
CA TYR A 47 2.00 21.63 -17.44
C TYR A 47 3.50 21.35 -17.43
N PHE A 48 4.18 21.68 -18.53
CA PHE A 48 5.64 21.73 -18.58
C PHE A 48 6.07 23.00 -19.31
N THR A 49 7.31 23.40 -19.08
CA THR A 49 7.88 24.61 -19.69
C THR A 49 8.92 24.20 -20.72
N ILE A 50 8.77 24.70 -21.94
CA ILE A 50 9.77 24.58 -23.00
C ILE A 50 10.42 25.95 -23.16
N GLU A 51 11.73 25.99 -23.28
CA GLU A 51 12.43 27.21 -23.68
C GLU A 51 12.55 27.22 -25.22
N ASP A 52 11.89 28.19 -25.86
CA ASP A 52 11.96 28.39 -27.30
C ASP A 52 12.49 29.81 -27.57
N ASN A 53 13.66 29.90 -28.21
CA ASN A 53 14.35 31.17 -28.51
C ASN A 53 14.51 32.10 -27.30
N GLY A 54 14.83 31.55 -26.12
CA GLY A 54 14.99 32.31 -24.88
C GLY A 54 13.67 32.78 -24.24
N THR A 55 12.53 32.37 -24.80
CA THR A 55 11.21 32.59 -24.21
C THR A 55 10.72 31.29 -23.58
N GLN A 56 10.33 31.34 -22.30
CA GLN A 56 9.70 30.21 -21.64
C GLN A 56 8.23 30.09 -22.07
N VAL A 57 7.89 29.00 -22.74
CA VAL A 57 6.54 28.67 -23.18
C VAL A 57 5.97 27.62 -22.23
N VAL A 58 4.91 28.01 -21.51
CA VAL A 58 4.16 27.10 -20.62
C VAL A 58 3.14 26.34 -21.45
N THR A 59 3.27 25.02 -21.49
CA THR A 59 2.40 24.15 -22.27
C THR A 59 1.53 23.30 -21.35
N PRO A 60 0.20 23.49 -21.33
CA PRO A 60 -0.69 22.69 -20.52
C PRO A 60 -0.77 21.26 -21.05
N LEU A 61 -0.89 20.30 -20.13
CA LEU A 61 -0.99 18.88 -20.42
C LEU A 61 -2.42 18.41 -20.13
N THR A 62 -2.91 17.49 -20.98
CA THR A 62 -4.17 16.78 -20.76
C THR A 62 -3.90 15.31 -20.44
N PHE A 63 -4.88 14.57 -19.93
CA PHE A 63 -4.70 13.14 -19.62
C PHE A 63 -5.27 12.26 -20.72
N LEU A 64 -4.50 11.27 -21.15
CA LEU A 64 -4.96 10.16 -21.96
C LEU A 64 -4.98 8.89 -21.11
N ASN A 65 -6.18 8.39 -20.83
CA ASN A 65 -6.36 7.10 -20.15
C ASN A 65 -6.41 6.00 -21.21
N ILE A 66 -5.42 5.09 -21.23
CA ILE A 66 -5.41 3.98 -22.20
C ILE A 66 -6.40 2.88 -21.80
N ASP A 67 -6.67 2.70 -20.51
CA ASP A 67 -7.51 1.60 -20.00
C ASP A 67 -9.02 1.83 -20.17
N ASN A 68 -9.44 2.83 -20.95
CA ASN A 68 -10.85 3.19 -21.11
C ASN A 68 -11.62 2.32 -22.11
N ASP A 69 -11.13 1.12 -22.43
CA ASP A 69 -11.76 0.18 -23.37
C ASP A 69 -12.61 -0.90 -22.66
N GLU A 70 -13.34 -0.51 -21.61
CA GLU A 70 -14.51 -1.27 -21.18
C GLU A 70 -15.75 -0.61 -21.80
N THR A 71 -15.98 -0.95 -23.06
CA THR A 71 -17.32 -0.96 -23.63
C THR A 71 -18.16 -1.95 -22.81
N GLU A 72 -18.91 -1.43 -21.85
CA GLU A 72 -20.19 -2.03 -21.47
C GLU A 72 -21.05 -2.20 -22.73
N THR A 73 -21.31 -3.43 -23.15
CA THR A 73 -22.61 -3.97 -23.62
C THR A 73 -22.40 -5.30 -24.33
N GLY A 74 -22.71 -6.41 -23.65
CA GLY A 74 -22.72 -7.71 -24.31
C GLY A 74 -22.93 -8.89 -23.36
N THR A 75 -24.19 -9.16 -23.01
CA THR A 75 -24.62 -10.49 -22.55
C THR A 75 -24.17 -11.54 -23.58
N ILE A 76 -23.12 -12.31 -23.30
CA ILE A 76 -22.80 -13.52 -24.07
C ILE A 76 -22.43 -14.63 -23.09
N GLN A 77 -23.25 -15.68 -23.12
CA GLN A 77 -23.02 -16.96 -22.49
C GLN A 77 -21.74 -17.60 -23.05
N GLY A 78 -20.92 -18.15 -22.14
CA GLY A 78 -20.14 -19.36 -22.32
C GLY A 78 -19.34 -19.54 -23.61
N SER A 79 -18.04 -19.36 -23.52
CA SER A 79 -17.08 -20.26 -24.18
C SER A 79 -15.72 -20.09 -23.53
N GLU A 80 -15.26 -21.19 -22.95
CA GLU A 80 -13.92 -21.44 -22.45
C GLU A 80 -12.89 -21.36 -23.60
N GLU A 81 -11.63 -21.20 -23.20
CA GLU A 81 -10.40 -21.41 -23.98
C GLU A 81 -10.01 -20.30 -24.97
N ASN A 82 -9.06 -19.47 -24.55
CA ASN A 82 -7.81 -19.24 -25.31
C ASN A 82 -6.79 -18.49 -24.42
N ASP A 83 -5.79 -19.23 -23.97
CA ASP A 83 -4.57 -18.73 -23.33
C ASP A 83 -3.71 -17.97 -24.35
N GLU A 84 -3.92 -16.67 -24.50
CA GLU A 84 -2.95 -15.81 -25.19
C GLU A 84 -1.90 -15.27 -24.21
N ASN A 85 -0.72 -15.85 -24.40
CA ASN A 85 0.60 -15.54 -23.85
C ASN A 85 0.86 -14.02 -23.72
N LEU A 86 0.61 -13.48 -22.52
CA LEU A 86 0.96 -12.11 -22.14
C LEU A 86 2.49 -11.93 -22.20
N SER A 87 2.94 -11.02 -23.06
CA SER A 87 4.35 -10.68 -23.27
C SER A 87 5.14 -10.53 -21.95
N PRO A 88 6.33 -11.16 -21.82
CA PRO A 88 7.09 -11.22 -20.56
C PRO A 88 7.48 -9.85 -19.98
N THR A 89 7.47 -8.80 -20.79
CA THR A 89 7.79 -7.43 -20.36
C THR A 89 6.69 -6.80 -19.50
N LEU A 90 5.41 -7.08 -19.79
CA LEU A 90 4.28 -6.56 -19.00
C LEU A 90 4.18 -7.26 -17.64
N GLN A 91 4.50 -8.55 -17.59
CA GLN A 91 4.46 -9.35 -16.37
C GLN A 91 5.49 -8.85 -15.33
N SER A 92 6.69 -8.49 -15.80
CA SER A 92 7.75 -7.92 -14.97
C SER A 92 7.40 -6.56 -14.36
N ILE A 93 6.73 -5.70 -15.14
CA ILE A 93 6.27 -4.38 -14.68
C ILE A 93 5.17 -4.53 -13.63
N HIS A 94 4.16 -5.37 -13.89
CA HIS A 94 3.09 -5.66 -12.94
C HIS A 94 3.62 -6.23 -11.61
N GLN A 95 4.64 -7.09 -11.66
CA GLN A 95 5.27 -7.64 -10.46
C GLN A 95 5.95 -6.57 -9.61
N ARG A 96 6.62 -5.58 -10.23
CA ARG A 96 7.26 -4.46 -9.52
C ARG A 96 6.24 -3.55 -8.83
N PHE A 97 5.12 -3.24 -9.50
CA PHE A 97 4.06 -2.42 -8.92
C PHE A 97 3.30 -3.13 -7.81
N ALA A 98 2.96 -4.41 -8.01
CA ALA A 98 2.36 -5.24 -6.97
C ALA A 98 3.24 -5.28 -5.72
N ARG A 99 4.57 -5.42 -5.89
CA ARG A 99 5.53 -5.38 -4.78
C ARG A 99 5.52 -4.03 -4.05
N LYS A 100 5.58 -2.89 -4.75
CA LYS A 100 5.53 -1.56 -4.11
C LYS A 100 4.21 -1.33 -3.36
N LYS A 101 3.06 -1.67 -3.97
CA LYS A 101 1.75 -1.59 -3.29
C LYS A 101 1.70 -2.48 -2.05
N TRP A 102 2.24 -3.70 -2.14
CA TRP A 102 2.34 -4.63 -1.01
C TRP A 102 3.23 -4.11 0.12
N GLU A 103 4.40 -3.57 -0.19
CA GLU A 103 5.32 -2.99 0.80
C GLU A 103 4.68 -1.81 1.54
N ASN A 104 3.99 -0.92 0.82
CA ASN A 104 3.26 0.20 1.40
C ASN A 104 2.10 -0.27 2.30
N LEU A 105 1.37 -1.30 1.88
CA LEU A 105 0.32 -1.91 2.68
C LEU A 105 0.88 -2.49 3.97
N CYS A 106 2.00 -3.24 3.90
CA CYS A 106 2.68 -3.80 5.06
C CYS A 106 3.18 -2.72 6.02
N ARG A 107 3.77 -1.64 5.52
CA ARG A 107 4.22 -0.49 6.34
C ARG A 107 3.05 0.16 7.06
N THR A 108 1.95 0.41 6.34
CA THR A 108 0.74 1.02 6.90
C THR A 108 0.14 0.15 8.00
N TYR A 109 0.02 -1.16 7.75
CA TYR A 109 -0.42 -2.12 8.74
C TYR A 109 0.44 -2.10 10.01
N LYS A 110 1.77 -2.15 9.87
CA LYS A 110 2.70 -2.08 11.02
C LYS A 110 2.52 -0.81 11.84
N ASN A 111 2.39 0.34 11.18
CA ASN A 111 2.14 1.62 11.85
C ASN A 111 0.81 1.60 12.60
N CYS A 112 -0.27 1.10 11.98
CA CYS A 112 -1.57 0.96 12.63
C CYS A 112 -1.52 -0.01 13.82
N LYS A 113 -0.77 -1.11 13.72
CA LYS A 113 -0.58 -2.08 14.80
C LYS A 113 0.16 -1.46 15.99
N ASP A 114 1.25 -0.73 15.72
CA ASP A 114 2.00 0.00 16.76
C ASP A 114 1.12 1.07 17.44
N LEU A 115 0.35 1.82 16.65
CA LEU A 115 -0.61 2.82 17.14
C LEU A 115 -1.69 2.21 18.05
N LYS A 116 -2.21 1.01 17.71
CA LYS A 116 -3.19 0.30 18.56
C LYS A 116 -2.57 -0.24 19.84
N SER A 117 -1.28 -0.56 19.85
CA SER A 117 -0.58 -1.08 21.03
C SER A 117 -0.26 -0.02 22.09
N LYS A 118 -0.16 1.25 21.69
CA LYS A 118 0.18 2.38 22.58
C LYS A 118 -1.08 2.97 23.23
N THR A 119 -1.26 2.73 24.52
CA THR A 119 -2.32 3.34 25.35
C THR A 119 -2.21 4.88 25.33
N GLY A 120 -3.32 5.58 25.07
CA GLY A 120 -3.42 7.04 25.15
C GLY A 120 -3.53 7.79 23.81
N ARG A 121 -3.42 7.11 22.67
CA ARG A 121 -3.76 7.69 21.36
C ARG A 121 -5.20 7.35 20.99
N GLY A 122 -5.94 8.34 20.50
CA GLY A 122 -7.34 8.17 20.09
C GLY A 122 -7.51 7.06 19.04
N PRO A 123 -8.71 6.45 18.94
CA PRO A 123 -8.95 5.32 18.04
C PRO A 123 -8.65 5.68 16.59
N THR A 124 -7.63 5.06 15.99
CA THR A 124 -7.39 5.16 14.54
C THR A 124 -8.31 4.18 13.83
N ARG A 125 -9.36 4.68 13.17
CA ARG A 125 -10.34 3.85 12.46
C ARG A 125 -9.82 3.46 11.08
N PHE A 126 -8.89 2.52 11.02
CA PHE A 126 -8.53 1.89 9.75
C PHE A 126 -9.59 0.82 9.43
N LYS A 127 -10.51 1.13 8.50
CA LYS A 127 -11.74 0.33 8.21
C LYS A 127 -11.49 -1.15 7.92
N PHE A 128 -10.31 -1.49 7.41
CA PHE A 128 -9.95 -2.86 7.02
C PHE A 128 -8.85 -3.47 7.90
N PHE A 129 -8.62 -2.92 9.10
CA PHE A 129 -7.53 -3.37 9.97
C PHE A 129 -7.70 -4.83 10.36
N GLU A 130 -8.90 -5.23 10.77
CA GLU A 130 -9.18 -6.59 11.23
C GLU A 130 -8.90 -7.62 10.13
N LYS A 131 -9.36 -7.36 8.90
CA LYS A 131 -9.05 -8.20 7.73
C LYS A 131 -7.54 -8.25 7.42
N LEU A 132 -6.84 -7.13 7.53
CA LEU A 132 -5.39 -7.12 7.34
C LEU A 132 -4.65 -7.85 8.45
N ASP A 133 -5.12 -7.77 9.70
CA ASP A 133 -4.53 -8.46 10.84
C ASP A 133 -4.76 -9.98 10.76
N GLU A 134 -5.88 -10.43 10.19
CA GLU A 134 -6.12 -11.83 9.89
C GLU A 134 -5.11 -12.37 8.85
N ILE A 135 -4.84 -11.61 7.79
CA ILE A 135 -3.94 -12.03 6.70
C ILE A 135 -2.45 -11.87 7.07
N LEU A 136 -2.09 -10.72 7.66
CA LEU A 136 -0.70 -10.30 7.93
C LEU A 136 -0.27 -10.53 9.38
N GLY A 137 -1.24 -10.57 10.30
CA GLY A 137 -1.00 -10.72 11.73
C GLY A 137 -0.91 -12.17 12.19
N GLY A 138 -1.23 -13.12 11.30
CA GLY A 138 -0.95 -14.53 11.51
C GLY A 138 0.52 -14.73 11.87
N ALA A 139 0.76 -15.23 13.09
CA ALA A 139 2.08 -15.68 13.52
C ALA A 139 2.65 -16.65 12.47
N PRO A 140 3.98 -16.70 12.25
CA PRO A 140 4.57 -17.68 11.35
C PRO A 140 4.03 -19.05 11.75
N THR A 141 3.32 -19.70 10.82
CA THR A 141 2.97 -21.10 10.91
C THR A 141 4.27 -21.89 10.83
N ASN A 142 5.06 -21.87 11.91
CA ASN A 142 6.24 -22.71 12.10
C ASN A 142 5.86 -24.19 12.25
N CYS A 143 4.57 -24.52 12.13
CA CYS A 143 4.13 -25.87 11.84
C CYS A 143 4.39 -26.17 10.36
N SER A 144 5.66 -26.37 10.02
CA SER A 144 5.98 -27.24 8.89
C SER A 144 5.27 -28.58 9.16
N PRO A 145 4.40 -29.08 8.27
CA PRO A 145 3.74 -30.37 8.43
C PRO A 145 4.73 -31.56 8.36
N HIS A 146 6.04 -31.28 8.23
CA HIS A 146 7.10 -32.27 8.14
C HIS A 146 8.08 -32.29 9.32
N SER A 147 7.86 -31.52 10.39
CA SER A 147 8.56 -31.82 11.64
C SER A 147 7.90 -33.05 12.27
N LEU A 148 8.39 -34.22 11.87
CA LEU A 148 8.10 -35.48 12.55
C LEU A 148 8.46 -35.32 14.02
N ASP A 149 7.42 -35.36 14.84
CA ASP A 149 7.44 -35.39 16.29
C ASP A 149 8.11 -36.70 16.75
N VAL A 150 9.45 -36.72 16.76
CA VAL A 150 10.26 -37.79 17.32
C VAL A 150 10.80 -37.33 18.68
N CYS A 151 9.91 -37.03 19.63
CA CYS A 151 10.23 -37.16 21.06
C CYS A 151 8.97 -37.02 21.95
N ARG A 152 7.89 -37.74 21.60
CA ARG A 152 6.77 -37.94 22.51
C ARG A 152 6.90 -39.29 23.21
N SER A 153 7.73 -39.38 24.25
CA SER A 153 7.60 -40.39 25.32
C SER A 153 8.61 -40.16 26.46
N GLN A 154 8.10 -39.67 27.59
CA GLN A 154 8.41 -40.03 28.99
C GLN A 154 7.92 -38.87 29.88
N ALA A 155 6.67 -38.90 30.35
CA ALA A 155 6.25 -39.54 31.60
C ALA A 155 6.93 -38.94 32.86
N ASN A 156 6.17 -38.14 33.61
CA ASN A 156 6.02 -38.13 35.09
C ASN A 156 5.34 -36.79 35.48
N LYS A 157 4.07 -36.78 35.89
CA LYS A 157 3.51 -37.09 37.22
C LYS A 157 4.06 -36.21 38.36
N ASP A 158 3.10 -35.57 39.01
CA ASP A 158 3.10 -35.01 40.38
C ASP A 158 3.86 -33.71 40.66
N SER A 159 3.11 -32.63 40.90
CA SER A 159 2.92 -32.10 42.28
C SER A 159 2.05 -30.84 42.29
N GLU A 160 0.80 -31.01 42.74
CA GLU A 160 0.08 -29.99 43.50
C GLU A 160 0.81 -29.73 44.82
N LYS A 161 0.88 -28.45 45.25
CA LYS A 161 0.90 -27.94 46.64
C LYS A 161 0.85 -26.40 46.55
N GLN A 162 -0.27 -25.75 46.86
CA GLN A 162 -0.85 -25.45 48.18
C GLN A 162 -0.28 -24.15 48.80
N SER A 163 -1.16 -23.14 48.86
CA SER A 163 -1.44 -22.20 49.98
C SER A 163 -0.36 -21.30 50.59
N THR A 164 -0.87 -20.15 51.08
CA THR A 164 -0.50 -19.30 52.26
C THR A 164 -0.05 -17.89 51.82
N GLN A 165 -0.90 -16.85 51.84
CA GLN A 165 -1.50 -16.06 52.95
C GLN A 165 -0.49 -15.16 53.69
N GLU A 166 -0.94 -13.92 53.97
CA GLU A 166 -0.41 -12.92 54.94
C GLU A 166 0.78 -12.08 54.45
N ASP A 167 0.93 -10.78 54.71
CA ASP A 167 0.16 -9.69 55.34
C ASP A 167 1.08 -8.45 55.24
N SER A 168 0.55 -7.24 55.10
CA SER A 168 1.23 -5.99 55.49
C SER A 168 0.35 -4.77 55.24
N GLU A 169 -0.26 -4.34 56.33
CA GLU A 169 -0.94 -3.07 56.53
C GLU A 169 -0.02 -1.82 56.43
N SER A 170 -0.70 -0.69 56.33
CA SER A 170 -0.43 0.60 57.00
C SER A 170 0.05 1.75 56.13
N GLY A 171 -0.66 2.89 56.27
CA GLY A 171 -0.28 4.16 55.67
C GLY A 171 -1.41 5.16 55.55
N ILE A 172 -2.23 5.31 56.59
CA ILE A 172 -3.17 6.43 56.77
C ILE A 172 -2.35 7.72 56.81
N ASN A 173 -2.73 8.77 56.10
CA ASN A 173 -2.57 10.16 56.57
C ASN A 173 -3.55 11.11 55.89
N THR A 174 -4.51 11.53 56.69
CA THR A 174 -5.47 12.61 56.49
C THR A 174 -4.87 13.91 57.03
N ALA A 175 -4.85 14.98 56.24
CA ALA A 175 -4.81 16.37 56.70
C ALA A 175 -5.37 17.22 55.54
N HIS A 176 -6.60 17.74 55.56
CA HIS A 176 -7.19 18.73 56.47
C HIS A 176 -6.29 19.96 56.67
N LEU A 177 -6.54 21.01 55.88
CA LEU A 177 -6.49 22.41 56.34
C LEU A 177 -7.10 23.34 55.30
N GLN A 178 -7.93 24.25 55.81
CA GLN A 178 -8.80 25.17 55.10
C GLN A 178 -8.45 26.60 55.48
N ALA A 179 -8.32 27.45 54.43
CA ALA A 179 -8.52 28.92 54.40
C ALA A 179 -7.64 29.78 55.34
N PRO A 180 -7.68 31.13 55.31
CA PRO A 180 -8.64 32.07 54.69
C PRO A 180 -8.39 32.39 53.20
#